data_AF-A0A843HYQ4-F1
#
_entry.id   AF-A0A843HYQ4-F1
#
_cell.length_a   1.000
_cell.length_b   1.000
_cell.length_c   1.000
_cell.angle_alpha   90.00
_cell.angle_beta   90.00
_cell.angle_gamma   90.00
#
_symmetry.space_group_name_H-M   'P 1'
#
loop_
_entity.id
_entity.type
_entity.pdbx_description
1 polymer ?
#
loop_
_entity_poly.entity_id
_entity_poly.type
_entity_poly.pdbx_seq_one_letter_code
_entity_poly.pdbx_strand_id
1 'polypeptide(L)'
;VVRLREGVERLERVIYSYNELFLKVLEAKGALSNTEALLLLRFLETAIPHSTSKYYTKEVEERLRALLRKNPDDFTMQDVEELWNIADLMFKEYRETRRRDLLEYQAKLRLAAQVIKVLFVEPKILKGERVLKPGG
;
A
#
# COMPACT_ATOMS: atom_id res chain seq x y z
N VAL A 1 -25.88 9.48 -11.06
CA VAL A 1 -25.01 8.94 -9.98
C VAL A 1 -24.15 7.77 -10.47
N VAL A 2 -24.71 6.75 -11.15
CA VAL A 2 -23.95 5.57 -11.67
C VAL A 2 -22.79 5.96 -12.60
N ARG A 3 -23.05 6.77 -13.64
CA ARG A 3 -21.98 7.23 -14.57
C ARG A 3 -20.84 8.02 -13.90
N LEU A 4 -21.15 8.77 -12.83
CA LEU A 4 -20.13 9.51 -12.08
C LEU A 4 -19.24 8.55 -11.29
N ARG A 5 -19.84 7.52 -10.67
CA ARG A 5 -19.09 6.49 -9.94
C ARG A 5 -18.16 5.70 -10.87
N GLU A 6 -18.68 5.26 -12.03
CA GLU A 6 -17.87 4.57 -13.04
C GLU A 6 -16.73 5.45 -13.56
N GLY A 7 -16.99 6.75 -13.74
CA GLY A 7 -15.98 7.73 -14.13
C GLY A 7 -14.86 7.86 -13.09
N VAL A 8 -15.20 7.94 -11.81
CA VAL A 8 -14.22 8.02 -10.71
C VAL A 8 -13.40 6.73 -10.60
N GLU A 9 -14.04 5.56 -10.64
CA GLU A 9 -13.34 4.27 -10.59
C GLU A 9 -12.40 4.10 -11.79
N ARG A 10 -12.80 4.57 -12.99
CA ARG A 10 -11.92 4.57 -14.16
C ARG A 10 -10.72 5.50 -13.97
N LEU A 11 -10.93 6.69 -13.41
CA LEU A 11 -9.85 7.64 -13.15
C LEU A 11 -8.86 7.09 -12.13
N GLU A 12 -9.34 6.49 -11.03
CA GLU A 12 -8.49 5.84 -10.03
C GLU A 12 -7.62 4.75 -10.68
N ARG A 13 -8.21 3.88 -11.52
CA ARG A 13 -7.45 2.87 -12.26
C ARG A 13 -6.36 3.49 -13.14
N VAL A 14 -6.68 4.55 -13.88
CA VAL A 14 -5.70 5.24 -14.74
C VAL A 14 -4.55 5.81 -13.91
N ILE A 15 -4.85 6.45 -12.78
CA ILE A 15 -3.82 7.01 -11.87
C ILE A 15 -2.92 5.90 -11.33
N TYR A 16 -3.50 4.79 -10.86
CA TYR A 16 -2.70 3.69 -10.34
C TYR A 16 -1.85 3.01 -11.40
N SER A 17 -2.39 2.78 -12.60
CA SER A 17 -1.63 2.23 -13.73
C SER A 17 -0.51 3.17 -14.18
N TYR A 18 -0.76 4.48 -14.22
CA TYR A 18 0.27 5.47 -14.51
C TYR A 18 1.38 5.46 -13.45
N ASN A 19 1.03 5.46 -12.16
CA ASN A 19 2.01 5.40 -11.08
C ASN A 19 2.84 4.13 -11.15
N GLU A 20 2.22 2.97 -11.40
CA GLU A 20 2.95 1.71 -11.52
C GLU A 20 3.97 1.76 -12.67
N LEU A 21 3.55 2.23 -13.85
CA LEU A 21 4.45 2.38 -15.00
C LEU A 21 5.58 3.39 -14.69
N PHE A 22 5.25 4.50 -14.05
CA PHE A 22 6.23 5.51 -13.69
C PHE A 22 7.26 4.99 -12.68
N LEU A 23 6.82 4.25 -11.66
CA LEU A 23 7.70 3.59 -10.69
C LEU A 23 8.65 2.61 -11.38
N LYS A 24 8.16 1.82 -12.34
CA LYS A 24 9.00 0.92 -13.16
C LYS A 24 10.06 1.70 -13.96
N VAL A 25 9.70 2.85 -14.52
CA VAL A 25 10.66 3.71 -15.22
C VAL A 25 11.71 4.29 -14.28
N LEU A 26 11.32 4.70 -13.07
CA LEU A 26 12.26 5.21 -12.06
C LEU A 26 13.22 4.12 -11.58
N GLU A 27 12.72 2.92 -11.35
CA GLU A 27 13.51 1.73 -10.99
C GLU A 27 14.53 1.40 -12.08
N ALA A 28 14.10 1.29 -13.34
CA ALA A 28 14.98 1.00 -14.47
C ALA A 28 16.06 2.08 -14.70
N LYS A 29 15.80 3.33 -14.30
CA LYS A 29 16.77 4.43 -14.35
C LYS A 29 17.68 4.51 -13.11
N GLY A 30 17.49 3.64 -12.13
CA GLY A 30 18.19 3.68 -10.84
C GLY A 30 17.82 4.90 -9.97
N ALA A 31 16.75 5.61 -10.30
CA ALA A 31 16.27 6.76 -9.53
C ALA A 31 15.40 6.35 -8.33
N LEU A 32 14.97 5.09 -8.29
CA LEU A 32 14.27 4.48 -7.18
C LEU A 32 14.87 3.09 -6.93
N SER A 33 15.57 2.91 -5.81
CA SER A 33 16.15 1.63 -5.40
C SER A 33 15.47 1.07 -4.15
N ASN A 34 15.87 -0.14 -3.76
CA ASN A 34 15.43 -0.79 -2.52
C ASN A 34 15.74 0.08 -1.28
N THR A 35 16.82 0.86 -1.29
CA THR A 35 17.19 1.74 -0.17
C THR A 35 16.18 2.87 -0.01
N GLU A 36 15.81 3.59 -1.09
CA GLU A 36 14.82 4.66 -1.00
C GLU A 36 13.44 4.11 -0.59
N ALA A 37 13.06 2.94 -1.10
CA ALA A 37 11.81 2.29 -0.71
C ALA A 37 11.81 1.88 0.76
N LEU A 38 12.90 1.32 1.28
CA LEU A 38 13.06 1.02 2.70
C LEU A 38 12.94 2.26 3.57
N LEU A 39 13.57 3.37 3.18
CA LEU A 39 13.42 4.65 3.88
C LEU A 39 11.97 5.11 3.91
N LEU A 40 11.26 5.03 2.78
CA LEU A 40 9.84 5.34 2.69
C LEU A 40 9.00 4.52 3.68
N LEU A 41 9.24 3.20 3.78
CA LEU A 41 8.54 2.35 4.73
C LEU A 41 8.82 2.73 6.19
N ARG A 42 10.06 3.09 6.52
CA ARG A 42 10.42 3.57 7.87
C ARG A 42 9.77 4.90 8.18
N PHE A 43 9.72 5.84 7.24
CA PHE A 43 8.98 7.09 7.42
C PHE A 43 7.50 6.83 7.69
N LEU A 44 6.87 5.92 6.94
CA LEU A 44 5.48 5.54 7.20
C LEU A 44 5.31 4.92 8.59
N GLU A 45 6.18 4.00 8.98
CA GLU A 45 6.12 3.35 10.29
C GLU A 45 6.11 4.36 11.45
N THR A 46 6.92 5.42 11.33
CA THR A 46 6.99 6.49 12.34
C THR A 46 5.77 7.42 12.35
N ALA A 47 5.05 7.49 11.23
CA ALA A 47 3.93 8.39 11.02
C ALA A 47 2.56 7.69 11.14
N ILE A 48 2.53 6.43 11.61
CA ILE A 48 1.28 5.66 11.79
C ILE A 48 0.32 6.46 12.68
N PRO A 49 -0.89 6.82 12.20
CA PRO A 49 -1.88 7.51 13.00
C PRO A 49 -2.38 6.64 14.15
N HIS A 50 -2.84 7.25 15.24
CA HIS A 50 -3.43 6.51 16.34
C HIS A 50 -4.73 5.81 15.94
N SER A 51 -4.93 4.56 16.36
CA SER A 51 -6.19 3.83 16.16
C SER A 51 -7.37 4.45 16.91
N THR A 52 -8.57 4.31 16.36
CA THR A 52 -9.86 4.63 17.01
C THR A 52 -10.81 3.42 16.91
N SER A 53 -11.99 3.49 17.54
CA SER A 53 -12.73 2.27 17.90
C SER A 53 -13.58 1.63 16.79
N LYS A 54 -13.79 2.25 15.61
CA LYS A 54 -14.80 1.76 14.66
C LYS A 54 -14.25 0.94 13.49
N TYR A 55 -13.49 1.53 12.58
CA TYR A 55 -12.93 0.84 11.42
C TYR A 55 -11.41 0.71 11.49
N TYR A 56 -10.72 1.77 11.92
CA TYR A 56 -9.26 1.75 12.10
C TYR A 56 -8.90 1.41 13.56
N THR A 57 -9.13 0.14 13.91
CA THR A 57 -8.94 -0.39 15.28
C THR A 57 -7.47 -0.59 15.65
N LYS A 58 -7.20 -0.87 16.93
CA LYS A 58 -5.84 -1.14 17.40
C LYS A 58 -5.22 -2.36 16.71
N GLU A 59 -6.01 -3.40 16.46
CA GLU A 59 -5.60 -4.57 15.70
C GLU A 59 -5.19 -4.22 14.25
N VAL A 60 -5.93 -3.31 13.61
CA VAL A 60 -5.59 -2.82 12.26
C VAL A 60 -4.29 -2.01 12.29
N GLU A 61 -4.08 -1.17 13.31
CA GLU A 61 -2.82 -0.45 13.52
C GLU A 61 -1.63 -1.40 13.73
N GLU A 62 -1.82 -2.47 14.50
CA GLU A 62 -0.78 -3.47 14.77
C GLU A 62 -0.43 -4.29 13.54
N ARG A 63 -1.42 -4.72 12.75
CA ARG A 63 -1.19 -5.37 11.45
C ARG A 63 -0.43 -4.47 10.49
N LEU A 64 -0.81 -3.18 10.40
CA LEU A 64 -0.09 -2.20 9.60
C LEU A 64 1.38 -2.09 10.05
N ARG A 65 1.61 -1.97 11.36
CA ARG A 65 2.96 -1.87 11.91
C ARG A 65 3.80 -3.11 11.62
N ALA A 66 3.20 -4.30 11.69
CA ALA A 66 3.86 -5.55 11.34
C ALA A 66 4.25 -5.60 9.86
N LEU A 67 3.34 -5.21 8.95
CA LEU A 67 3.61 -5.14 7.52
C LEU A 67 4.74 -4.17 7.18
N LEU A 68 4.74 -2.97 7.77
CA LEU A 68 5.77 -1.96 7.51
C LEU A 68 7.15 -2.34 8.08
N ARG A 69 7.20 -3.25 9.06
CA ARG A 69 8.44 -3.79 9.63
C ARG A 69 8.96 -5.03 8.92
N LYS A 70 8.13 -5.65 8.08
CA LYS A 70 8.46 -6.89 7.38
C LYS A 70 9.75 -6.73 6.57
N ASN A 71 10.55 -7.79 6.50
CA ASN A 71 11.71 -7.81 5.63
C ASN A 71 11.24 -7.67 4.16
N PRO A 72 11.83 -6.79 3.35
CA PRO A 72 11.48 -6.65 1.94
C PRO A 72 11.46 -7.95 1.14
N ASP A 73 12.36 -8.87 1.45
CA ASP A 73 12.48 -10.16 0.78
C ASP A 73 11.31 -11.10 1.10
N ASP A 74 10.55 -10.82 2.16
CA ASP A 74 9.38 -11.61 2.57
C ASP A 74 8.05 -11.01 2.09
N PHE A 75 8.06 -9.86 1.41
CA PHE A 75 6.82 -9.29 0.85
C PHE A 75 6.24 -10.17 -0.25
N THR A 76 4.92 -10.33 -0.17
CA THR A 76 4.06 -11.08 -1.08
C THR A 76 2.96 -10.18 -1.65
N MET A 77 2.26 -10.67 -2.67
CA MET A 77 1.07 -9.95 -3.18
C MET A 77 -0.03 -9.84 -2.14
N GLN A 78 -0.18 -10.82 -1.23
CA GLN A 78 -1.15 -10.76 -0.15
C GLN A 78 -0.85 -9.62 0.83
N ASP A 79 0.43 -9.34 1.09
CA ASP A 79 0.82 -8.19 1.93
C ASP A 79 0.45 -6.87 1.25
N VAL A 80 0.63 -6.77 -0.08
CA VAL A 80 0.21 -5.61 -0.86
C VAL A 80 -1.30 -5.42 -0.73
N GLU A 81 -2.09 -6.47 -0.99
CA GLU A 81 -3.55 -6.45 -0.84
C GLU A 81 -3.99 -6.03 0.57
N GLU A 82 -3.29 -6.51 1.60
CA GLU A 82 -3.61 -6.15 2.98
C GLU A 82 -3.32 -4.66 3.28
N LEU A 83 -2.25 -4.09 2.73
CA LEU A 83 -2.01 -2.64 2.84
C LEU A 83 -3.13 -1.83 2.18
N TRP A 84 -3.68 -2.31 1.06
CA TRP A 84 -4.86 -1.69 0.42
C TRP A 84 -6.11 -1.82 1.29
N ASN A 85 -6.36 -2.99 1.87
CA ASN A 85 -7.49 -3.20 2.79
C ASN A 85 -7.42 -2.26 4.01
N ILE A 86 -6.23 -2.11 4.60
CA ILE A 86 -6.01 -1.18 5.72
C ILE A 86 -6.27 0.26 5.30
N ALA A 87 -5.78 0.66 4.11
CA ALA A 87 -6.04 1.98 3.55
C ALA A 87 -7.55 2.24 3.39
N ASP A 88 -8.32 1.24 2.96
CA ASP A 88 -9.79 1.35 2.84
C ASP A 88 -10.48 1.48 4.20
N LEU A 89 -9.99 0.78 5.24
CA LEU A 89 -10.48 0.94 6.62
C LEU A 89 -10.22 2.35 7.15
N MET A 90 -9.05 2.93 6.88
CA MET A 90 -8.75 4.33 7.22
C MET A 90 -9.71 5.30 6.51
N PHE A 91 -10.02 5.05 5.23
CA PHE A 91 -10.98 5.89 4.51
C PHE A 91 -12.40 5.78 5.09
N LYS A 92 -12.85 4.58 5.47
CA LYS A 92 -14.14 4.37 6.14
C LYS A 92 -14.20 5.14 7.47
N GLU A 93 -13.16 5.07 8.28
CA GLU A 93 -13.06 5.84 9.53
C GLU A 93 -13.12 7.35 9.26
N TYR A 94 -12.38 7.86 8.27
CA TYR A 94 -12.43 9.26 7.87
C TYR A 94 -13.84 9.71 7.46
N ARG A 95 -14.57 8.87 6.70
CA ARG A 95 -15.93 9.20 6.24
C ARG A 95 -16.89 9.45 7.39
N GLU A 96 -16.67 8.81 8.53
CA GLU A 96 -17.50 8.96 9.72
C GLU A 96 -16.99 10.02 10.70
N THR A 97 -15.70 10.03 10.97
CA THR A 97 -15.09 10.85 12.03
C THR A 97 -14.49 12.16 11.53
N ARG A 98 -14.31 12.30 10.20
CA ARG A 98 -13.60 13.41 9.55
C ARG A 98 -12.13 13.57 9.96
N ARG A 99 -11.52 12.52 10.52
CA ARG A 99 -10.09 12.42 10.81
C ARG A 99 -9.22 12.54 9.55
N ARG A 100 -8.79 13.76 9.23
CA ARG A 100 -8.02 14.07 8.00
C ARG A 100 -6.65 13.41 7.96
N ASP A 101 -6.04 13.19 9.12
CA ASP A 101 -4.80 12.45 9.28
C ASP A 101 -4.89 11.03 8.68
N LEU A 102 -6.03 10.35 8.88
CA LEU A 102 -6.28 9.04 8.27
C LEU A 102 -6.44 9.12 6.76
N LEU A 103 -7.10 10.15 6.22
CA LEU A 103 -7.23 10.34 4.77
C LEU A 103 -5.87 10.59 4.11
N GLU A 104 -5.04 11.44 4.71
CA GLU A 104 -3.70 11.74 4.21
C GLU A 104 -2.79 10.52 4.28
N TYR A 105 -2.82 9.79 5.40
CA TYR A 105 -2.02 8.59 5.56
C TYR A 105 -2.49 7.47 4.62
N GLN A 106 -3.80 7.32 4.41
CA GLN A 106 -4.39 6.38 3.46
C GLN A 106 -3.83 6.56 2.04
N ALA A 107 -3.69 7.80 1.57
CA ALA A 107 -3.11 8.08 0.26
C ALA A 107 -1.62 7.66 0.19
N LYS A 108 -0.83 8.00 1.22
CA LYS A 108 0.59 7.61 1.32
C LYS A 108 0.76 6.09 1.38
N LEU A 109 -0.12 5.41 2.11
CA LEU A 109 -0.11 3.96 2.25
C LEU A 109 -0.38 3.25 0.93
N ARG A 110 -1.33 3.73 0.13
CA ARG A 110 -1.59 3.19 -1.22
C ARG A 110 -0.39 3.34 -2.14
N LEU A 111 0.28 4.49 -2.12
CA LEU A 111 1.51 4.69 -2.89
C LEU A 111 2.61 3.72 -2.45
N ALA A 112 2.81 3.54 -1.15
CA ALA A 112 3.79 2.60 -0.62
C ALA A 112 3.48 1.14 -1.01
N ALA A 113 2.20 0.75 -1.02
CA ALA A 113 1.79 -0.56 -1.52
C ALA A 113 2.18 -0.77 -2.99
N GLN A 114 2.08 0.27 -3.83
CA GLN A 114 2.56 0.21 -5.22
C GLN A 114 4.08 0.10 -5.30
N VAL A 115 4.83 0.85 -4.49
CA VAL A 115 6.30 0.75 -4.42
C VAL A 115 6.72 -0.66 -4.01
N ILE A 116 6.11 -1.22 -2.96
CA ILE A 116 6.37 -2.60 -2.50
C ILE A 116 6.09 -3.59 -3.63
N LYS A 117 4.95 -3.45 -4.31
CA LYS A 117 4.58 -4.33 -5.42
C LYS A 117 5.67 -4.32 -6.50
N VAL A 118 6.07 -3.14 -6.97
CA VAL A 118 7.00 -3.00 -8.09
C VAL A 118 8.42 -3.43 -7.73
N LEU A 119 8.93 -3.04 -6.55
CA LEU A 119 10.33 -3.28 -6.20
C LEU A 119 10.58 -4.63 -5.53
N PHE A 120 9.62 -5.12 -4.74
CA PHE A 120 9.85 -6.30 -3.89
C PHE A 120 9.04 -7.51 -4.30
N VAL A 121 7.87 -7.35 -4.93
CA VAL A 121 6.98 -8.49 -5.24
C VAL A 121 7.09 -8.92 -6.70
N GLU A 122 6.92 -8.00 -7.65
CA GLU A 122 6.96 -8.32 -9.09
C GLU A 122 8.27 -8.97 -9.55
N PRO A 123 9.46 -8.55 -9.09
CA PRO A 123 10.70 -9.20 -9.51
C PRO A 123 10.75 -10.69 -9.16
N LYS A 124 10.16 -11.09 -8.02
CA LYS A 124 10.08 -12.49 -7.60
C LYS A 124 9.15 -13.28 -8.51
N ILE A 125 8.00 -12.69 -8.85
CA ILE A 125 7.02 -13.28 -9.79
C ILE A 125 7.66 -13.50 -11.17
N LEU A 126 8.37 -12.49 -11.69
CA LEU A 126 9.03 -12.55 -13.00
C LEU A 126 10.16 -13.58 -13.05
N LYS A 127 10.88 -13.77 -11.94
CA LYS A 127 11.92 -14.80 -11.80
C LYS A 127 11.37 -16.22 -11.64
N GLY A 128 10.05 -16.39 -11.57
CA GLY A 128 9.42 -17.69 -11.36
C GLY A 128 9.62 -18.25 -9.95
N GLU A 129 10.04 -17.42 -9.00
CA GLU A 129 10.05 -17.78 -7.58
C GLU A 129 8.59 -17.93 -7.17
N ARG A 130 8.13 -19.17 -6.99
CA ARG A 130 6.77 -19.48 -6.56
C ARG A 130 6.45 -18.62 -5.34
N VAL A 131 5.49 -17.72 -5.47
CA VAL A 131 4.76 -17.15 -4.32
C VAL A 131 4.00 -18.32 -3.71
N LEU A 132 4.69 -19.09 -2.87
CA LEU A 132 4.14 -20.25 -2.19
C LEU A 132 3.02 -19.75 -1.29
N LYS A 133 1.79 -20.12 -1.63
CA LYS A 133 0.67 -20.13 -0.68
C LYS A 133 1.12 -20.88 0.58
N PRO A 134 0.88 -20.40 1.81
CA PRO A 134 0.79 -21.33 2.93
C PRO A 134 -0.43 -22.22 2.68
N GLY A 135 -0.21 -23.53 2.74
CA GLY A 135 -1.20 -24.55 2.43
C GLY A 135 -2.16 -24.83 3.59
N GLY A 136 -3.09 -25.76 3.32
CA GLY A 136 -3.97 -26.39 4.32
C GLY A 136 -5.33 -25.75 4.40
#